data_AF-A0A925I2Q8-F1
#
_entry.id   AF-A0A925I2Q8-F1
#
_cell.length_a   1.000
_cell.length_b   1.000
_cell.length_c   1.000
_cell.angle_alpha   90.00
_cell.angle_beta   90.00
_cell.angle_gamma   90.00
#
_symmetry.space_group_name_H-M   'P 1'
#
loop_
_entity.id
_entity.type
_entity.pdbx_description
1 polymer ?
#
loop_
_entity_poly.entity_id
_entity_poly.type
_entity_poly.pdbx_seq_one_letter_code
_entity_poly.pdbx_strand_id
1 'polypeptide(L)'
;RALRGAPLFLKLNVKDGAHADWLRGELRQRFDYECVESVKAFRAATERAITREGQVKHNRSRHEKDDRSGVDARQHWVLGFDNRDKLALFEQEERELLARIESLDAQLAVLRKQAEESGARVLQCQTLSNLQWQEIDVLPLAERIAAIDEQLRGAREGNSALREIDARLREHAELVQKAADGVSDTDVKRRTCLGQLAERQQQLAALRLDPAIVALTPHQSQGLDLRYAALPEPIMLRTLDAADRAVARALGFDIDALNAEIAQCGKFIEARFDEFARTWSADADGLDATLAAASDFFAKLARLETDGLPAHEQRFFDLLQSQSNQNLAALATYLNDARKAILERMELVNESLRQVPFNQNADQSSYLHIEPKDRQLPEVREFKQDIQKVLANAWSPDREAAEARFLALRRLVERLSSQEADARRWREAVLDVRLHVEFVGRENDADGNEIAIHRSGAGQSGGQRQKLATTCLAAALRYQLGGSEQGVPVYAAVVLDEAFDKADNEFTALAMNIFANFGFQMIVATPLKSVMTLEPFIGGACFVDIRDRRVSGVLLIEYDEQRQRLRLPEQARDEDSLETAD
;
A
#
# COMPACT_ATOMS: atom_id res chain seq x y z
N ARG A 1 98.65 7.18 -45.28
CA ARG A 1 97.21 7.05 -44.93
C ARG A 1 97.00 7.81 -43.63
N ALA A 2 96.08 8.78 -43.63
CA ALA A 2 95.84 9.64 -42.46
C ALA A 2 95.51 8.77 -41.24
N LEU A 3 96.33 8.87 -40.19
CA LEU A 3 96.14 8.23 -38.89
C LEU A 3 95.04 8.95 -38.08
N ARG A 4 93.93 9.32 -38.73
CA ARG A 4 92.85 10.06 -38.09
C ARG A 4 91.71 9.13 -37.67
N GLY A 5 91.35 9.20 -36.39
CA GLY A 5 90.25 8.45 -35.78
C GLY A 5 88.93 9.22 -35.89
N ALA A 6 87.81 8.51 -35.75
CA ALA A 6 86.52 9.19 -35.62
C ALA A 6 86.47 9.94 -34.26
N PRO A 7 85.95 11.18 -34.23
CA PRO A 7 85.81 11.94 -32.99
C PRO A 7 84.81 11.28 -32.03
N LEU A 8 85.07 11.43 -30.73
CA LEU A 8 84.34 10.79 -29.63
C LEU A 8 82.84 11.08 -29.69
N PHE A 9 82.44 12.32 -30.00
CA PHE A 9 81.03 12.70 -30.03
C PHE A 9 80.20 11.93 -31.07
N LEU A 10 80.82 11.43 -32.15
CA LEU A 10 80.13 10.58 -33.15
C LEU A 10 79.92 9.14 -32.67
N LYS A 11 80.63 8.72 -31.62
CA LYS A 11 80.47 7.40 -31.01
C LYS A 11 79.44 7.39 -29.88
N LEU A 12 78.90 8.55 -29.50
CA LEU A 12 77.91 8.70 -28.45
C LEU A 12 76.50 8.78 -29.06
N ASN A 13 75.60 7.95 -28.57
CA ASN A 13 74.18 8.06 -28.89
C ASN A 13 73.52 9.05 -27.93
N VAL A 14 72.92 10.11 -28.47
CA VAL A 14 72.12 11.07 -27.70
C VAL A 14 70.65 10.71 -27.87
N LYS A 15 69.96 10.41 -26.75
CA LYS A 15 68.52 10.14 -26.73
C LYS A 15 67.75 11.39 -27.18
N ASP A 16 66.70 11.19 -27.97
CA ASP A 16 65.88 12.30 -28.44
C ASP A 16 65.15 12.98 -27.28
N GLY A 17 65.11 14.32 -27.32
CA GLY A 17 64.53 15.16 -26.28
C GLY A 17 64.74 16.65 -26.54
N ALA A 18 64.11 17.49 -25.74
CA ALA A 18 64.08 18.96 -25.92
C ALA A 18 65.47 19.63 -25.97
N HIS A 19 66.49 18.99 -25.38
CA HIS A 19 67.86 19.50 -25.33
C HIS A 19 68.85 18.67 -26.16
N ALA A 20 68.37 17.71 -26.97
CA ALA A 20 69.24 16.81 -27.71
C ALA A 20 70.18 17.56 -28.67
N ASP A 21 69.68 18.57 -29.37
CA ASP A 21 70.49 19.37 -30.30
C ASP A 21 71.48 20.28 -29.59
N TRP A 22 71.09 20.86 -28.45
CA TRP A 22 72.02 21.60 -27.60
C TRP A 22 73.15 20.69 -27.08
N LEU A 23 72.82 19.50 -26.58
CA LEU A 23 73.80 18.54 -26.06
C LEU A 23 74.74 18.03 -27.16
N ARG A 24 74.23 17.75 -28.38
CA ARG A 24 75.07 17.42 -29.54
C ARG A 24 76.04 18.56 -29.88
N GLY A 25 75.59 19.81 -29.78
CA GLY A 25 76.43 21.00 -29.95
C GLY A 25 77.53 21.10 -28.89
N GLU A 26 77.18 20.94 -27.61
CA GLU A 26 78.14 20.97 -26.49
C GLU A 26 79.16 19.84 -26.57
N LEU A 27 78.73 18.61 -26.89
CA LEU A 27 79.62 17.47 -27.06
C LEU A 27 80.62 17.72 -28.19
N ARG A 28 80.18 18.34 -29.30
CA ARG A 28 81.06 18.71 -30.40
C ARG A 28 82.03 19.84 -30.04
N GLN A 29 81.63 20.82 -29.22
CA GLN A 29 82.50 21.93 -28.87
C GLN A 29 83.53 21.57 -27.78
N ARG A 30 83.09 20.84 -26.74
CA ARG A 30 83.91 20.54 -25.56
C ARG A 30 84.60 19.18 -25.61
N PHE A 31 84.01 18.21 -26.29
CA PHE A 31 84.45 16.80 -26.26
C PHE A 31 84.83 16.24 -27.63
N ASP A 32 85.31 17.08 -28.55
CA ASP A 32 85.92 16.67 -29.82
C ASP A 32 87.29 16.00 -29.64
N TYR A 33 87.31 14.86 -28.96
CA TYR A 33 88.51 14.03 -28.78
C TYR A 33 88.58 13.00 -29.89
N GLU A 34 89.71 12.95 -30.58
CA GLU A 34 89.96 11.93 -31.59
C GLU A 34 90.20 10.56 -30.95
N CYS A 35 89.33 9.57 -31.20
CA CYS A 35 89.49 8.23 -30.63
C CYS A 35 90.52 7.44 -31.44
N VAL A 36 91.68 7.17 -30.85
CA VAL A 36 92.82 6.53 -31.51
C VAL A 36 93.17 5.20 -30.86
N GLU A 37 93.59 4.22 -31.66
CA GLU A 37 93.89 2.86 -31.17
C GLU A 37 95.38 2.63 -30.88
N SER A 38 96.25 3.59 -31.20
CA SER A 38 97.70 3.43 -30.98
C SER A 38 98.36 4.69 -30.44
N VAL A 39 99.42 4.49 -29.66
CA VAL A 39 100.25 5.58 -29.11
C VAL A 39 100.85 6.45 -30.23
N LYS A 40 101.17 5.85 -31.38
CA LYS A 40 101.69 6.58 -32.55
C LYS A 40 100.65 7.56 -33.10
N ALA A 41 99.39 7.14 -33.22
CA ALA A 41 98.29 8.00 -33.63
C ALA A 41 97.97 9.07 -32.56
N PHE A 42 98.01 8.71 -31.28
CA PHE A 42 97.82 9.63 -30.15
C PHE A 42 98.81 10.80 -30.14
N ARG A 43 100.09 10.54 -30.45
CA ARG A 43 101.11 11.59 -30.58
C ARG A 43 100.89 12.47 -31.82
N ALA A 44 100.44 11.88 -32.93
CA ALA A 44 100.21 12.57 -34.19
C ALA A 44 98.96 13.46 -34.19
N ALA A 45 97.98 13.20 -33.31
CA ALA A 45 96.77 13.99 -33.18
C ALA A 45 97.09 15.45 -32.78
N THR A 46 96.47 16.41 -33.47
CA THR A 46 96.87 17.83 -33.43
C THR A 46 96.58 18.50 -32.08
N GLU A 47 95.42 18.22 -31.48
CA GLU A 47 94.96 18.92 -30.26
C GLU A 47 94.42 17.97 -29.20
N ARG A 48 93.33 17.24 -29.47
CA ARG A 48 92.64 16.38 -28.49
C ARG A 48 92.51 14.95 -28.99
N ALA A 49 92.90 13.98 -28.17
CA ALA A 49 92.81 12.56 -28.51
C ALA A 49 92.58 11.70 -27.26
N ILE A 50 91.97 10.52 -27.44
CA ILE A 50 91.76 9.54 -26.38
C ILE A 50 92.12 8.14 -26.88
N THR A 51 92.86 7.36 -26.08
CA THR A 51 93.14 5.95 -26.38
C THR A 51 92.12 5.03 -25.71
N ARG A 52 92.01 3.78 -26.19
CA ARG A 52 91.15 2.77 -25.57
C ARG A 52 91.57 2.45 -24.14
N GLU A 53 92.86 2.52 -23.83
CA GLU A 53 93.45 2.26 -22.53
C GLU A 53 93.34 3.45 -21.56
N GLY A 54 92.51 4.46 -21.88
CA GLY A 54 92.19 5.56 -20.98
C GLY A 54 93.18 6.74 -20.98
N GLN A 55 94.13 6.80 -21.93
CA GLN A 55 95.03 7.95 -22.04
C GLN A 55 94.33 9.11 -22.77
N VAL A 56 94.26 10.27 -22.12
CA VAL A 56 93.56 11.46 -22.63
C VAL A 56 94.56 12.58 -22.91
N LYS A 57 94.50 13.16 -24.11
CA LYS A 57 95.25 14.35 -24.52
C LYS A 57 94.28 15.52 -24.57
N HIS A 58 94.44 16.48 -23.66
CA HIS A 58 93.57 17.67 -23.58
C HIS A 58 94.00 18.80 -24.51
N ASN A 59 95.31 18.92 -24.74
CA ASN A 59 95.94 19.87 -25.65
C ASN A 59 97.36 19.38 -26.02
N ARG A 60 98.18 20.23 -26.66
CA ARG A 60 99.55 19.87 -27.09
C ARG A 60 100.52 19.54 -25.95
N SER A 61 100.29 20.03 -24.72
CA SER A 61 101.23 19.92 -23.60
C SER A 61 100.70 19.09 -22.42
N ARG A 62 99.39 18.88 -22.30
CA ARG A 62 98.75 18.17 -21.19
C ARG A 62 98.18 16.83 -21.65
N HIS A 63 98.83 15.77 -21.19
CA HIS A 63 98.32 14.40 -21.27
C HIS A 63 98.00 13.91 -19.87
N GLU A 64 96.93 13.14 -19.73
CA GLU A 64 96.47 12.56 -18.48
C GLU A 64 96.23 11.06 -18.68
N LYS A 65 96.61 10.28 -17.69
CA LYS A 65 96.28 8.86 -17.58
C LYS A 65 95.86 8.63 -16.13
N ASP A 66 94.56 8.42 -15.93
CA ASP A 66 94.04 8.07 -14.62
C ASP A 66 93.95 6.54 -14.52
N ASP A 67 94.90 5.95 -13.81
CA ASP A 67 94.98 4.49 -13.58
C ASP A 67 94.38 4.09 -12.22
N ARG A 68 93.68 5.00 -11.51
CA ARG A 68 93.06 4.70 -10.20
C ARG A 68 91.99 3.63 -10.29
N SER A 69 91.31 3.54 -11.43
CA SER A 69 90.39 2.46 -11.75
C SER A 69 90.80 1.80 -13.06
N GLY A 70 90.67 0.48 -13.13
CA GLY A 70 90.86 -0.23 -14.39
C GLY A 70 89.84 0.26 -15.42
N VAL A 71 90.26 0.45 -16.66
CA VAL A 71 89.37 0.91 -17.73
C VAL A 71 88.20 -0.05 -17.96
N ASP A 72 88.42 -1.34 -17.70
CA ASP A 72 87.40 -2.40 -17.78
C ASP A 72 86.51 -2.49 -16.52
N ALA A 73 86.74 -1.67 -15.49
CA ALA A 73 85.95 -1.65 -14.27
C ALA A 73 84.56 -1.06 -14.54
N ARG A 74 83.59 -1.92 -14.84
CA ARG A 74 82.21 -1.55 -15.20
C ARG A 74 81.52 -0.69 -14.13
N GLN A 75 81.91 -0.80 -12.86
CA GLN A 75 81.39 0.07 -11.79
C GLN A 75 81.70 1.56 -12.00
N HIS A 76 82.72 1.90 -12.79
CA HIS A 76 83.12 3.29 -13.09
C HIS A 76 82.58 3.79 -14.43
N TRP A 77 81.85 2.97 -15.18
CA TRP A 77 81.21 3.40 -16.41
C TRP A 77 79.98 4.27 -16.07
N VAL A 78 79.90 5.44 -16.71
CA VAL A 78 78.87 6.47 -16.44
C VAL A 78 77.94 6.70 -17.65
N LEU A 79 78.32 6.22 -18.82
CA LEU A 79 77.54 6.40 -20.05
C LEU A 79 76.49 5.29 -20.18
N GLY A 80 75.22 5.68 -20.36
CA GLY A 80 74.07 4.78 -20.52
C GLY A 80 72.75 5.53 -20.38
N PHE A 81 71.64 4.94 -20.84
CA PHE A 81 70.29 5.50 -20.65
C PHE A 81 69.57 4.95 -19.41
N ASP A 82 70.13 3.91 -18.79
CA ASP A 82 69.61 3.24 -17.60
C ASP A 82 70.77 2.69 -16.76
N ASN A 83 70.57 2.60 -15.45
CA ASN A 83 71.56 2.16 -14.46
C ASN A 83 71.32 0.71 -13.99
N ARG A 84 70.33 -0.01 -14.54
CA ARG A 84 69.96 -1.38 -14.13
C ARG A 84 71.14 -2.36 -14.13
N ASP A 85 71.95 -2.38 -15.18
CA ASP A 85 73.10 -3.30 -15.25
C ASP A 85 74.16 -2.99 -14.20
N LYS A 86 74.30 -1.71 -13.85
CA LYS A 86 75.23 -1.24 -12.81
C LYS A 86 74.73 -1.59 -11.41
N LEU A 87 73.43 -1.49 -11.18
CA LEU A 87 72.78 -1.95 -9.95
C LEU A 87 72.96 -3.47 -9.79
N ALA A 88 72.69 -4.25 -10.84
CA ALA A 88 72.86 -5.70 -10.82
C ALA A 88 74.31 -6.13 -10.51
N LEU A 89 75.30 -5.40 -11.03
CA LEU A 89 76.71 -5.62 -10.71
C LEU A 89 76.99 -5.40 -9.20
N PHE A 90 76.52 -4.28 -8.62
CA PHE A 90 76.74 -4.00 -7.20
C PHE A 90 75.99 -4.97 -6.28
N GLU A 91 74.77 -5.39 -6.64
CA GLU A 91 74.04 -6.42 -5.90
C GLU A 91 74.77 -7.77 -5.92
N GLN A 92 75.46 -8.10 -7.01
CA GLN A 92 76.28 -9.30 -7.08
C GLN A 92 77.53 -9.17 -6.19
N GLU A 93 78.24 -8.03 -6.26
CA GLU A 93 79.41 -7.76 -5.42
C GLU A 93 79.05 -7.79 -3.92
N GLU A 94 77.89 -7.24 -3.53
CA GLU A 94 77.38 -7.31 -2.16
C GLU A 94 77.20 -8.75 -1.68
N ARG A 95 76.55 -9.60 -2.50
CA ARG A 95 76.35 -11.02 -2.16
C ARG A 95 77.66 -11.77 -2.00
N GLU A 96 78.63 -11.53 -2.89
CA GLU A 96 79.95 -12.17 -2.83
C GLU A 96 80.73 -11.73 -1.58
N LEU A 97 80.68 -10.44 -1.23
CA LEU A 97 81.33 -9.90 -0.04
C LEU A 97 80.70 -10.43 1.25
N LEU A 98 79.36 -10.49 1.33
CA LEU A 98 78.65 -11.04 2.50
C LEU A 98 79.02 -12.51 2.72
N ALA A 99 79.01 -13.33 1.66
CA ALA A 99 79.43 -14.73 1.76
C ALA A 99 80.90 -14.85 2.22
N ARG A 100 81.76 -13.91 1.82
CA ARG A 100 83.17 -13.89 2.25
C ARG A 100 83.32 -13.53 3.72
N ILE A 101 82.54 -12.55 4.22
CA ILE A 101 82.51 -12.16 5.63
C ILE A 101 82.09 -13.34 6.49
N GLU A 102 80.98 -14.00 6.15
CA GLU A 102 80.48 -15.16 6.91
C GLU A 102 81.52 -16.29 6.98
N SER A 103 82.20 -16.57 5.86
CA SER A 103 83.27 -17.57 5.82
C SER A 103 84.46 -17.21 6.71
N LEU A 104 84.84 -15.93 6.76
CA LEU A 104 85.95 -15.45 7.58
C LEU A 104 85.58 -15.43 9.06
N ASP A 105 84.36 -15.04 9.43
CA ASP A 105 83.88 -15.06 10.81
C ASP A 105 83.84 -16.49 11.36
N ALA A 106 83.40 -17.46 10.56
CA ALA A 106 83.44 -18.86 10.93
C ALA A 106 84.88 -19.35 11.19
N GLN A 107 85.84 -18.96 10.34
CA GLN A 107 87.26 -19.29 10.54
C GLN A 107 87.84 -18.64 11.80
N LEU A 108 87.49 -17.37 12.06
CA LEU A 108 87.92 -16.65 13.26
C LEU A 108 87.37 -17.27 14.54
N ALA A 109 86.10 -17.70 14.54
CA ALA A 109 85.50 -18.36 15.69
C ALA A 109 86.24 -19.67 16.04
N VAL A 110 86.59 -20.47 15.02
CA VAL A 110 87.38 -21.70 15.22
C VAL A 110 88.75 -21.40 15.79
N LEU A 111 89.47 -20.42 15.25
CA LEU A 111 90.81 -20.04 15.73
C LEU A 111 90.77 -19.47 17.16
N ARG A 112 89.76 -18.67 17.51
CA ARG A 112 89.57 -18.15 18.87
C ARG A 112 89.38 -19.27 19.87
N LYS A 113 88.50 -20.23 19.56
CA LYS A 113 88.28 -21.40 20.40
C LYS A 113 89.55 -22.22 20.61
N GLN A 114 90.33 -22.44 19.55
CA GLN A 114 91.61 -23.13 19.64
C GLN A 114 92.63 -22.37 20.53
N ALA A 115 92.67 -21.04 20.44
CA ALA A 115 93.52 -20.21 21.27
C ALA A 115 93.13 -20.26 22.76
N GLU A 116 91.82 -20.22 23.06
CA GLU A 116 91.30 -20.37 24.42
C GLU A 116 91.64 -21.75 25.01
N GLU A 117 91.40 -22.82 24.26
CA GLU A 117 91.73 -24.18 24.68
C GLU A 117 93.23 -24.37 24.91
N SER A 118 94.07 -23.83 24.03
CA SER A 118 95.52 -23.85 24.20
C SER A 118 95.96 -23.03 25.42
N GLY A 119 95.37 -21.85 25.66
CA GLY A 119 95.66 -21.02 26.81
C GLY A 119 95.29 -21.70 28.13
N ALA A 120 94.11 -22.31 28.19
CA ALA A 120 93.67 -23.10 29.34
C ALA A 120 94.62 -24.27 29.61
N ARG A 121 95.09 -24.96 28.57
CA ARG A 121 96.01 -26.09 28.69
C ARG A 121 97.40 -25.67 29.19
N VAL A 122 97.90 -24.52 28.76
CA VAL A 122 99.15 -23.94 29.29
C VAL A 122 99.01 -23.61 30.77
N LEU A 123 97.90 -22.97 31.18
CA LEU A 123 97.63 -22.69 32.60
C LEU A 123 97.57 -23.97 33.43
N GLN A 124 96.86 -25.01 32.95
CA GLN A 124 96.81 -26.31 33.61
C GLN A 124 98.20 -26.95 33.75
N CYS A 125 99.03 -26.92 32.70
CA CYS A 125 100.41 -27.41 32.76
C CYS A 125 101.28 -26.61 33.73
N GLN A 126 101.11 -25.28 33.79
CA GLN A 126 101.80 -24.44 34.78
C GLN A 126 101.36 -24.77 36.20
N THR A 127 100.06 -24.95 36.45
CA THR A 127 99.54 -25.37 37.75
C THR A 127 100.14 -26.70 38.17
N LEU A 128 100.17 -27.69 37.26
CA LEU A 128 100.77 -29.00 37.55
C LEU A 128 102.29 -28.93 37.77
N SER A 129 103.00 -28.07 37.04
CA SER A 129 104.45 -27.92 37.21
C SER A 129 104.84 -27.21 38.51
N ASN A 130 103.97 -26.33 39.02
CA ASN A 130 104.19 -25.59 40.27
C ASN A 130 103.63 -26.33 41.49
N LEU A 131 102.85 -27.39 41.27
CA LEU A 131 102.20 -28.15 42.32
C LEU A 131 103.24 -28.82 43.22
N GLN A 132 103.23 -28.51 44.50
CA GLN A 132 104.12 -29.15 45.49
C GLN A 132 103.37 -30.31 46.16
N TRP A 133 104.08 -31.36 46.59
CA TRP A 133 103.44 -32.50 47.27
C TRP A 133 102.64 -32.08 48.52
N GLN A 134 103.10 -31.04 49.21
CA GLN A 134 102.44 -30.46 50.39
C GLN A 134 101.06 -29.84 50.09
N GLU A 135 100.76 -29.52 48.83
CA GLU A 135 99.46 -29.00 48.40
C GLU A 135 98.46 -30.12 48.06
N ILE A 136 98.96 -31.37 47.91
CA ILE A 136 98.16 -32.59 47.75
C ILE A 136 98.00 -33.32 49.09
N ASP A 137 99.01 -33.22 49.96
CA ASP A 137 99.04 -33.93 51.24
C ASP A 137 98.02 -33.33 52.23
N VAL A 138 96.81 -33.89 52.19
CA VAL A 138 95.67 -33.45 53.01
C VAL A 138 95.77 -33.89 54.47
N LEU A 139 96.66 -34.84 54.81
CA LEU A 139 96.70 -35.43 56.14
C LEU A 139 97.11 -34.42 57.23
N PRO A 140 98.19 -33.61 57.06
CA PRO A 140 98.61 -32.63 58.07
C PRO A 140 97.62 -31.45 58.18
N LEU A 141 96.96 -31.08 57.09
CA LEU A 141 95.94 -30.04 57.07
C LEU A 141 94.65 -30.50 57.77
N ALA A 142 94.22 -31.74 57.57
CA ALA A 142 93.08 -32.33 58.25
C ALA A 142 93.32 -32.42 59.77
N GLU A 143 94.51 -32.84 60.21
CA GLU A 143 94.88 -32.85 61.64
C GLU A 143 94.88 -31.44 62.24
N ARG A 144 95.36 -30.43 61.49
CA ARG A 144 95.35 -29.04 61.95
C ARG A 144 93.96 -28.44 62.01
N ILE A 145 93.09 -28.75 61.05
CA ILE A 145 91.68 -28.35 61.07
C ILE A 145 90.99 -28.98 62.29
N ALA A 146 91.19 -30.28 62.53
CA ALA A 146 90.62 -30.96 63.70
C ALA A 146 91.08 -30.31 65.03
N ALA A 147 92.36 -29.96 65.14
CA ALA A 147 92.88 -29.26 66.31
C ALA A 147 92.29 -27.84 66.49
N ILE A 148 92.12 -27.09 65.39
CA ILE A 148 91.52 -25.75 65.41
C ILE A 148 90.03 -25.83 65.74
N ASP A 149 89.30 -26.82 65.22
CA ASP A 149 87.89 -27.03 65.53
C ASP A 149 87.67 -27.38 67.00
N GLU A 150 88.58 -28.16 67.60
CA GLU A 150 88.54 -28.47 69.03
C GLU A 150 88.81 -27.22 69.89
N GLN A 151 89.76 -26.38 69.48
CA GLN A 151 90.01 -25.09 70.12
C GLN A 151 88.82 -24.12 69.98
N LEU A 152 88.17 -24.08 68.81
CA LEU A 152 86.98 -23.28 68.55
C LEU A 152 85.78 -23.76 69.36
N ARG A 153 85.59 -25.08 69.48
CA ARG A 153 84.55 -25.66 70.36
C ARG A 153 84.80 -25.29 71.82
N GLY A 154 86.03 -25.45 72.31
CA GLY A 154 86.41 -25.03 73.66
C GLY A 154 86.16 -23.54 73.93
N ALA A 155 86.50 -22.67 72.98
CA ALA A 155 86.29 -21.22 73.10
C ALA A 155 84.81 -20.80 73.02
N ARG A 156 84.01 -21.45 72.18
CA ARG A 156 82.56 -21.19 72.03
C ARG A 156 81.74 -21.76 73.16
N GLU A 157 82.15 -22.87 73.74
CA GLU A 157 81.41 -23.53 74.83
C GLU A 157 81.81 -23.01 76.22
N GLY A 158 83.04 -22.53 76.39
CA GLY A 158 83.54 -22.00 77.66
C GLY A 158 83.13 -20.56 77.99
N ASN A 159 82.54 -19.81 77.04
CA ASN A 159 82.24 -18.39 77.23
C ASN A 159 80.74 -18.08 77.04
N SER A 160 80.02 -17.98 78.15
CA SER A 160 78.56 -17.71 78.18
C SER A 160 78.18 -16.40 77.49
N ALA A 161 79.04 -15.38 77.53
CA ALA A 161 78.80 -14.08 76.90
C ALA A 161 78.77 -14.18 75.36
N LEU A 162 79.59 -15.05 74.76
CA LEU A 162 79.58 -15.27 73.32
C LEU A 162 78.30 -15.95 72.84
N ARG A 163 77.76 -16.91 73.60
CA ARG A 163 76.47 -17.56 73.27
C ARG A 163 75.31 -16.57 73.32
N GLU A 164 75.31 -15.65 74.27
CA GLU A 164 74.25 -14.64 74.39
C GLU A 164 74.31 -13.62 73.24
N ILE A 165 75.52 -13.20 72.83
CA ILE A 165 75.71 -12.34 71.66
C ILE A 165 75.29 -13.05 70.37
N ASP A 166 75.61 -14.33 70.21
CA ASP A 166 75.23 -15.13 69.03
C ASP A 166 73.70 -15.30 68.93
N ALA A 167 73.02 -15.47 70.08
CA ALA A 167 71.56 -15.51 70.13
C ALA A 167 70.93 -14.17 69.74
N ARG A 168 71.46 -13.04 70.26
CA ARG A 168 70.99 -11.69 69.89
C ARG A 168 71.25 -11.37 68.42
N LEU A 169 72.39 -11.81 67.85
CA LEU A 169 72.69 -11.63 66.43
C LEU A 169 71.71 -12.41 65.55
N ARG A 170 71.32 -13.63 65.93
CA ARG A 170 70.30 -14.40 65.20
C ARG A 170 68.92 -13.74 65.27
N GLU A 171 68.51 -13.28 66.45
CA GLU A 171 67.24 -12.57 66.63
C GLU A 171 67.21 -11.28 65.78
N HIS A 172 68.27 -10.49 65.80
CA HIS A 172 68.37 -9.29 64.97
C HIS A 172 68.42 -9.61 63.47
N ALA A 173 69.12 -10.67 63.06
CA ALA A 173 69.14 -11.11 61.66
C ALA A 173 67.73 -11.52 61.17
N GLU A 174 66.96 -12.24 61.98
CA GLU A 174 65.58 -12.59 61.66
C GLU A 174 64.67 -11.36 61.57
N LEU A 175 64.83 -10.39 62.48
CA LEU A 175 64.08 -9.13 62.44
C LEU A 175 64.41 -8.30 61.19
N VAL A 176 65.70 -8.21 60.82
CA VAL A 176 66.14 -7.51 59.60
C VAL A 176 65.60 -8.21 58.36
N GLN A 177 65.63 -9.54 58.31
CA GLN A 177 65.08 -10.30 57.18
C GLN A 177 63.58 -10.08 57.05
N LYS A 178 62.81 -10.17 58.14
CA LYS A 178 61.35 -9.89 58.13
C LYS A 178 61.04 -8.46 57.69
N ALA A 179 61.84 -7.48 58.11
CA ALA A 179 61.69 -6.10 57.69
C ALA A 179 62.01 -5.92 56.19
N ALA A 180 63.07 -6.58 55.68
CA ALA A 180 63.44 -6.55 54.27
C ALA A 180 62.35 -7.18 53.38
N ASP A 181 61.81 -8.33 53.79
CA ASP A 181 60.71 -9.01 53.11
C ASP A 181 59.45 -8.12 53.09
N GLY A 182 59.12 -7.48 54.22
CA GLY A 182 57.99 -6.55 54.31
C GLY A 182 58.13 -5.29 53.43
N VAL A 183 59.35 -4.75 53.30
CA VAL A 183 59.65 -3.64 52.40
C VAL A 183 59.51 -4.08 50.94
N SER A 184 60.05 -5.25 50.58
CA SER A 184 59.92 -5.82 49.24
C SER A 184 58.46 -6.04 48.85
N ASP A 185 57.65 -6.66 49.71
CA ASP A 185 56.22 -6.88 49.48
C ASP A 185 55.44 -5.57 49.29
N THR A 186 55.77 -4.56 50.09
CA THR A 186 55.13 -3.25 49.98
C THR A 186 55.55 -2.53 48.70
N ASP A 187 56.81 -2.66 48.28
CA ASP A 187 57.31 -2.10 47.02
C ASP A 187 56.68 -2.77 45.80
N VAL A 188 56.49 -4.10 45.84
CA VAL A 188 55.76 -4.84 44.81
C VAL A 188 54.32 -4.35 44.72
N LYS A 189 53.59 -4.25 45.86
CA LYS A 189 52.22 -3.70 45.88
C LYS A 189 52.17 -2.27 45.34
N ARG A 190 53.13 -1.42 45.71
CA ARG A 190 53.24 -0.05 45.22
C ARG A 190 53.45 -0.01 43.71
N ARG A 191 54.38 -0.80 43.17
CA ARG A 191 54.65 -0.90 41.72
C ARG A 191 53.41 -1.38 40.95
N THR A 192 52.70 -2.38 41.47
CA THR A 192 51.46 -2.86 40.86
C THR A 192 50.38 -1.77 40.84
N CYS A 193 50.15 -1.07 41.95
CA CYS A 193 49.19 0.04 41.99
C CYS A 193 49.59 1.19 41.06
N LEU A 194 50.89 1.54 40.98
CA LEU A 194 51.38 2.56 40.06
C LEU A 194 51.20 2.14 38.59
N GLY A 195 51.46 0.87 38.27
CA GLY A 195 51.23 0.32 36.93
C GLY A 195 49.75 0.39 36.54
N GLN A 196 48.85 -0.03 37.42
CA GLN A 196 47.40 0.09 37.20
C GLN A 196 46.97 1.56 37.04
N LEU A 197 47.51 2.47 37.84
CA LEU A 197 47.19 3.89 37.76
C LEU A 197 47.67 4.50 36.43
N ALA A 198 48.88 4.16 35.98
CA ALA A 198 49.41 4.59 34.69
C ALA A 198 48.56 4.05 33.52
N GLU A 199 48.17 2.77 33.57
CA GLU A 199 47.30 2.15 32.55
C GLU A 199 45.94 2.86 32.47
N ARG A 200 45.30 3.10 33.62
CA ARG A 200 44.01 3.81 33.67
C ARG A 200 44.12 5.27 33.23
N GLN A 201 45.23 5.95 33.54
CA GLN A 201 45.50 7.30 33.04
C GLN A 201 45.69 7.32 31.52
N GLN A 202 46.39 6.33 30.96
CA GLN A 202 46.56 6.20 29.52
C GLN A 202 45.23 5.92 28.81
N GLN A 203 44.40 5.04 29.36
CA GLN A 203 43.04 4.79 28.85
C GLN A 203 42.18 6.06 28.88
N LEU A 204 42.20 6.82 29.98
CA LEU A 204 41.46 8.07 30.09
C LEU A 204 41.96 9.13 29.08
N ALA A 205 43.27 9.23 28.88
CA ALA A 205 43.86 10.14 27.91
C ALA A 205 43.49 9.77 26.47
N ALA A 206 43.52 8.47 26.14
CA ALA A 206 43.12 7.95 24.84
C ALA A 206 41.63 8.26 24.55
N LEU A 207 40.74 8.02 25.53
CA LEU A 207 39.32 8.34 25.40
C LEU A 207 39.08 9.85 25.20
N ARG A 208 39.78 10.72 25.94
CA ARG A 208 39.61 12.19 25.80
C ARG A 208 40.09 12.74 24.45
N LEU A 209 41.03 12.06 23.82
CA LEU A 209 41.64 12.47 22.55
C LEU A 209 41.00 11.76 21.35
N ASP A 210 40.02 10.88 21.57
CA ASP A 210 39.36 10.14 20.50
C ASP A 210 38.49 11.10 19.66
N PRO A 211 38.87 11.35 18.39
CA PRO A 211 38.14 12.26 17.51
C PRO A 211 36.75 11.74 17.11
N ALA A 212 36.42 10.47 17.40
CA ALA A 212 35.09 9.91 17.18
C ALA A 212 34.07 10.34 18.25
N ILE A 213 34.52 10.92 19.38
CA ILE A 213 33.63 11.41 20.43
C ILE A 213 33.03 12.76 19.99
N VAL A 214 31.79 12.70 19.53
CA VAL A 214 30.99 13.88 19.16
C VAL A 214 30.44 14.53 20.43
N ALA A 215 30.41 15.86 20.47
CA ALA A 215 29.76 16.59 21.56
C ALA A 215 28.27 16.23 21.61
N LEU A 216 27.82 15.69 22.76
CA LEU A 216 26.42 15.35 22.97
C LEU A 216 25.57 16.61 22.98
N THR A 217 24.42 16.54 22.32
CA THR A 217 23.39 17.58 22.42
C THR A 217 22.80 17.63 23.84
N PRO A 218 22.23 18.77 24.29
CA PRO A 218 21.62 18.87 25.62
C PRO A 218 20.55 17.80 25.89
N HIS A 219 19.76 17.44 24.85
CA HIS A 219 18.76 16.40 24.95
C HIS A 219 19.37 15.00 25.16
N GLN A 220 20.44 14.67 24.43
CA GLN A 220 21.15 13.39 24.59
C GLN A 220 21.81 13.29 25.97
N SER A 221 22.41 14.38 26.47
CA SER A 221 22.98 14.43 27.82
C SER A 221 21.91 14.13 28.87
N GLN A 222 20.78 14.84 28.82
CA GLN A 222 19.69 14.65 29.79
C GLN A 222 19.11 13.23 29.72
N GLY A 223 18.97 12.66 28.52
CA GLY A 223 18.50 11.29 28.33
C GLY A 223 19.46 10.24 28.88
N LEU A 224 20.77 10.44 28.70
CA LEU A 224 21.79 9.58 29.29
C LEU A 224 21.81 9.71 30.82
N ASP A 225 21.74 10.93 31.35
CA ASP A 225 21.71 11.19 32.80
C ASP A 225 20.57 10.44 33.49
N LEU A 226 19.36 10.46 32.90
CA LEU A 226 18.21 9.70 33.41
C LEU A 226 18.44 8.19 33.39
N ARG A 227 19.04 7.64 32.32
CA ARG A 227 19.32 6.21 32.18
C ARG A 227 20.39 5.73 33.15
N TYR A 228 21.45 6.51 33.33
CA TYR A 228 22.50 6.21 34.30
C TYR A 228 21.99 6.37 35.73
N ALA A 229 21.10 7.33 36.02
CA ALA A 229 20.46 7.48 37.32
C ALA A 229 19.47 6.35 37.67
N ALA A 230 18.90 5.68 36.66
CA ALA A 230 17.99 4.56 36.82
C ALA A 230 18.71 3.21 37.09
N LEU A 231 20.05 3.17 37.02
CA LEU A 231 20.81 1.96 37.34
C LEU A 231 20.74 1.63 38.84
N PRO A 232 20.63 0.35 39.22
CA PRO A 232 20.48 -0.06 40.62
C PRO A 232 21.77 0.10 41.44
N GLU A 233 22.94 0.12 40.81
CA GLU A 233 24.23 0.33 41.46
C GLU A 233 24.82 1.70 41.12
N PRO A 234 25.46 2.39 42.09
CA PRO A 234 26.17 3.62 41.82
C PRO A 234 27.38 3.41 40.89
N ILE A 235 27.66 4.39 40.05
CA ILE A 235 28.77 4.35 39.09
C ILE A 235 30.09 4.45 39.86
N MET A 236 30.85 3.36 39.85
CA MET A 236 32.20 3.24 40.41
C MET A 236 33.13 2.70 39.33
N LEU A 237 34.45 2.88 39.50
CA LEU A 237 35.43 2.42 38.51
C LEU A 237 35.32 0.91 38.18
N ARG A 238 34.92 0.10 39.16
CA ARG A 238 34.69 -1.35 39.00
C ARG A 238 33.37 -1.71 38.30
N THR A 239 32.37 -0.81 38.35
CA THR A 239 31.03 -1.04 37.80
C THR A 239 30.80 -0.30 36.48
N LEU A 240 31.73 0.59 36.08
CA LEU A 240 31.63 1.42 34.88
C LEU A 240 31.36 0.60 33.60
N ASP A 241 32.13 -0.46 33.35
CA ASP A 241 31.96 -1.31 32.16
C ASP A 241 30.64 -2.08 32.15
N ALA A 242 30.09 -2.37 33.33
CA ALA A 242 28.79 -3.04 33.46
C ALA A 242 27.64 -2.05 33.23
N ALA A 243 27.77 -0.84 33.78
CA ALA A 243 26.84 0.27 33.59
C ALA A 243 26.75 0.69 32.12
N ASP A 244 27.89 0.85 31.45
CA ASP A 244 27.96 1.19 30.02
C ASP A 244 27.26 0.15 29.15
N ARG A 245 27.60 -1.14 29.33
CA ARG A 245 26.93 -2.25 28.62
C ARG A 245 25.44 -2.36 28.92
N ALA A 246 24.98 -1.97 30.12
CA ALA A 246 23.56 -1.97 30.46
C ALA A 246 22.82 -0.85 29.71
N VAL A 247 23.35 0.38 29.74
CA VAL A 247 22.75 1.53 29.06
C VAL A 247 22.79 1.36 27.54
N ALA A 248 23.89 0.87 26.97
CA ALA A 248 24.00 0.59 25.55
C ALA A 248 22.98 -0.46 25.08
N ARG A 249 22.76 -1.53 25.85
CA ARG A 249 21.73 -2.53 25.55
C ARG A 249 20.32 -1.96 25.64
N ALA A 250 20.03 -1.13 26.65
CA ALA A 250 18.73 -0.49 26.80
C ALA A 250 18.45 0.47 25.62
N LEU A 251 19.44 1.26 25.20
CA LEU A 251 19.33 2.11 24.01
C LEU A 251 19.11 1.30 22.75
N GLY A 252 19.83 0.18 22.57
CA GLY A 252 19.63 -0.73 21.44
C GLY A 252 18.20 -1.27 21.39
N PHE A 253 17.66 -1.71 22.53
CA PHE A 253 16.28 -2.19 22.62
C PHE A 253 15.26 -1.10 22.25
N ASP A 254 15.44 0.12 22.76
CA ASP A 254 14.53 1.23 22.46
C ASP A 254 14.59 1.64 20.97
N ILE A 255 15.79 1.63 20.38
CA ILE A 255 15.97 1.89 18.95
C ILE A 255 15.25 0.82 18.12
N ASP A 256 15.41 -0.46 18.47
CA ASP A 256 14.75 -1.55 17.78
C ASP A 256 13.23 -1.47 17.91
N ALA A 257 12.73 -1.13 19.10
CA ALA A 257 11.30 -0.94 19.36
C ALA A 257 10.73 0.23 18.55
N LEU A 258 11.40 1.39 18.54
CA LEU A 258 10.98 2.55 17.76
C LEU A 258 11.05 2.28 16.26
N ASN A 259 12.07 1.59 15.77
CA ASN A 259 12.16 1.20 14.35
C ASN A 259 11.04 0.24 13.95
N ALA A 260 10.66 -0.69 14.83
CA ALA A 260 9.52 -1.58 14.60
C ALA A 260 8.21 -0.78 14.54
N GLU A 261 8.02 0.19 15.44
CA GLU A 261 6.85 1.07 15.45
C GLU A 261 6.78 1.96 14.20
N ILE A 262 7.90 2.58 13.79
CA ILE A 262 8.02 3.35 12.54
C ILE A 262 7.66 2.47 11.34
N ALA A 263 8.19 1.25 11.26
CA ALA A 263 7.88 0.34 10.17
C ALA A 263 6.41 -0.08 10.16
N GLN A 264 5.79 -0.25 11.32
CA GLN A 264 4.36 -0.56 11.44
C GLN A 264 3.49 0.63 10.99
N CYS A 265 3.83 1.86 11.41
CA CYS A 265 3.18 3.08 10.94
C CYS A 265 3.34 3.25 9.41
N GLY A 266 4.53 3.01 8.87
CA GLY A 266 4.79 3.05 7.44
C GLY A 266 3.89 2.09 6.66
N LYS A 267 3.84 0.81 7.07
CA LYS A 267 2.95 -0.19 6.47
C LYS A 267 1.47 0.18 6.57
N PHE A 268 1.05 0.78 7.68
CA PHE A 268 -0.33 1.24 7.86
C PHE A 268 -0.68 2.35 6.86
N ILE A 269 0.21 3.33 6.67
CA ILE A 269 0.03 4.42 5.72
C ILE A 269 0.01 3.87 4.28
N GLU A 270 0.96 3.01 3.92
CA GLU A 270 1.02 2.39 2.60
C GLU A 270 -0.25 1.59 2.31
N ALA A 271 -0.78 0.83 3.28
CA ALA A 271 -2.04 0.12 3.12
C ALA A 271 -3.24 1.05 2.83
N ARG A 272 -3.26 2.26 3.42
CA ARG A 272 -4.30 3.27 3.13
C ARG A 272 -4.14 3.88 1.74
N PHE A 273 -2.90 4.14 1.31
CA PHE A 273 -2.60 4.58 -0.06
C PHE A 273 -3.01 3.53 -1.09
N ASP A 274 -2.73 2.26 -0.82
CA ASP A 274 -3.08 1.14 -1.69
C ASP A 274 -4.60 0.94 -1.77
N GLU A 275 -5.32 1.11 -0.66
CA GLU A 275 -6.78 1.10 -0.61
C GLU A 275 -7.39 2.25 -1.43
N PHE A 276 -6.84 3.46 -1.32
CA PHE A 276 -7.25 4.59 -2.14
C PHE A 276 -7.03 4.32 -3.63
N ALA A 277 -5.83 3.86 -4.01
CA ALA A 277 -5.49 3.59 -5.41
C ALA A 277 -6.37 2.50 -6.03
N ARG A 278 -6.75 1.48 -5.26
CA ARG A 278 -7.68 0.44 -5.71
C ARG A 278 -9.11 0.93 -5.85
N THR A 279 -9.58 1.74 -4.92
CA THR A 279 -10.98 2.20 -4.89
C THR A 279 -11.24 3.25 -5.99
N TRP A 280 -10.25 4.10 -6.26
CA TRP A 280 -10.36 5.21 -7.21
C TRP A 280 -9.26 5.17 -8.27
N SER A 281 -9.24 4.10 -9.07
CA SER A 281 -8.20 3.85 -10.07
C SER A 281 -8.03 4.96 -11.12
N ALA A 282 -9.11 5.66 -11.49
CA ALA A 282 -9.05 6.78 -12.44
C ALA A 282 -8.37 8.03 -11.87
N ASP A 283 -8.45 8.23 -10.55
CA ASP A 283 -7.88 9.38 -9.85
C ASP A 283 -6.48 9.12 -9.28
N ALA A 284 -6.10 7.84 -9.23
CA ALA A 284 -4.82 7.34 -8.74
C ALA A 284 -3.75 7.18 -9.83
N ASP A 285 -4.04 7.57 -11.07
CA ASP A 285 -3.08 7.48 -12.17
C ASP A 285 -1.84 8.35 -11.88
N GLY A 286 -0.67 7.71 -11.83
CA GLY A 286 0.60 8.33 -11.45
C GLY A 286 0.92 8.39 -9.95
N LEU A 287 0.06 7.88 -9.06
CA LEU A 287 0.36 7.75 -7.62
C LEU A 287 0.87 6.34 -7.31
N ASP A 288 2.03 6.25 -6.67
CA ASP A 288 2.59 4.99 -6.17
C ASP A 288 2.24 4.82 -4.67
N ALA A 289 1.80 3.64 -4.26
CA ALA A 289 1.33 3.36 -2.90
C ALA A 289 2.49 3.13 -1.90
N THR A 290 3.49 4.01 -1.94
CA THR A 290 4.67 3.95 -1.07
C THR A 290 4.74 5.18 -0.16
N LEU A 291 5.39 5.02 1.00
CA LEU A 291 5.54 6.15 1.94
C LEU A 291 6.32 7.32 1.33
N ALA A 292 7.23 7.05 0.39
CA ALA A 292 8.00 8.08 -0.32
C ALA A 292 7.12 9.01 -1.16
N ALA A 293 5.99 8.51 -1.67
CA ALA A 293 5.02 9.26 -2.45
C ALA A 293 3.97 9.97 -1.58
N ALA A 294 4.09 9.96 -0.24
CA ALA A 294 3.10 10.56 0.66
C ALA A 294 2.82 12.04 0.37
N SER A 295 3.83 12.81 -0.09
CA SER A 295 3.65 14.20 -0.50
C SER A 295 2.65 14.36 -1.65
N ASP A 296 2.60 13.39 -2.56
CA ASP A 296 1.76 13.44 -3.76
C ASP A 296 0.29 13.15 -3.39
N PHE A 297 0.06 12.23 -2.44
CA PHE A 297 -1.27 12.03 -1.84
C PHE A 297 -1.76 13.28 -1.10
N PHE A 298 -0.90 13.95 -0.33
CA PHE A 298 -1.29 15.19 0.34
C PHE A 298 -1.55 16.33 -0.65
N ALA A 299 -0.79 16.42 -1.73
CA ALA A 299 -1.05 17.38 -2.80
C ALA A 299 -2.39 17.10 -3.50
N LYS A 300 -2.72 15.83 -3.75
CA LYS A 300 -4.02 15.42 -4.28
C LYS A 300 -5.16 15.77 -3.31
N LEU A 301 -4.99 15.52 -2.00
CA LEU A 301 -5.95 15.92 -0.97
C LEU A 301 -6.19 17.43 -1.00
N ALA A 302 -5.12 18.23 -0.99
CA ALA A 302 -5.24 19.68 -1.06
C ALA A 302 -6.03 20.14 -2.30
N ARG A 303 -5.75 19.54 -3.48
CA ARG A 303 -6.49 19.85 -4.71
C ARG A 303 -7.96 19.43 -4.66
N LEU A 304 -8.26 18.29 -4.04
CA LEU A 304 -9.63 17.84 -3.83
C LEU A 304 -10.38 18.81 -2.92
N GLU A 305 -9.75 19.30 -1.85
CA GLU A 305 -10.35 20.25 -0.91
C GLU A 305 -10.54 21.65 -1.49
N THR A 306 -9.59 22.14 -2.32
CA THR A 306 -9.65 23.50 -2.88
C THR A 306 -10.43 23.60 -4.20
N ASP A 307 -10.22 22.66 -5.13
CA ASP A 307 -10.72 22.79 -6.50
C ASP A 307 -11.91 21.86 -6.75
N GLY A 308 -11.85 20.63 -6.25
CA GLY A 308 -12.86 19.61 -6.51
C GLY A 308 -14.13 19.82 -5.68
N LEU A 309 -13.98 19.81 -4.36
CA LEU A 309 -15.09 19.77 -3.42
C LEU A 309 -15.99 21.01 -3.53
N PRO A 310 -15.50 22.26 -3.57
CA PRO A 310 -16.38 23.42 -3.64
C PRO A 310 -17.17 23.49 -4.96
N ALA A 311 -16.54 23.12 -6.08
CA ALA A 311 -17.20 23.09 -7.39
C ALA A 311 -18.25 21.96 -7.47
N HIS A 312 -17.94 20.78 -6.92
CA HIS A 312 -18.89 19.67 -6.85
C HIS A 312 -20.05 19.96 -5.89
N GLU A 313 -19.80 20.58 -4.73
CA GLU A 313 -20.83 21.07 -3.82
C GLU A 313 -21.76 22.06 -4.53
N GLN A 314 -21.21 23.09 -5.18
CA GLN A 314 -22.01 24.07 -5.93
C GLN A 314 -22.87 23.39 -7.00
N ARG A 315 -22.27 22.53 -7.82
CA ARG A 315 -23.00 21.80 -8.88
C ARG A 315 -24.09 20.90 -8.31
N PHE A 316 -23.85 20.27 -7.16
CA PHE A 316 -24.84 19.48 -6.44
C PHE A 316 -26.00 20.36 -5.94
N PHE A 317 -25.71 21.50 -5.31
CA PHE A 317 -26.73 22.44 -4.85
C PHE A 317 -27.56 22.98 -6.03
N ASP A 318 -26.92 23.33 -7.14
CA ASP A 318 -27.58 23.78 -8.37
C ASP A 318 -28.51 22.70 -8.95
N LEU A 319 -28.06 21.44 -9.00
CA LEU A 319 -28.86 20.31 -9.48
C LEU A 319 -30.05 20.01 -8.55
N LEU A 320 -29.82 20.07 -7.24
CA LEU A 320 -30.84 19.87 -6.22
C LEU A 320 -31.90 20.98 -6.29
N GLN A 321 -31.50 22.23 -6.53
CA GLN A 321 -32.40 23.37 -6.61
C GLN A 321 -33.22 23.38 -7.91
N SER A 322 -32.60 23.04 -9.04
CA SER A 322 -33.23 23.13 -10.37
C SER A 322 -34.00 21.87 -10.77
N GLN A 323 -33.35 20.72 -10.89
CA GLN A 323 -33.96 19.52 -11.49
C GLN A 323 -34.84 18.75 -10.51
N SER A 324 -34.39 18.62 -9.26
CA SER A 324 -35.07 17.76 -8.27
C SER A 324 -36.45 18.30 -7.88
N ASN A 325 -36.52 19.62 -7.67
CA ASN A 325 -37.77 20.31 -7.35
C ASN A 325 -38.78 20.27 -8.50
N GLN A 326 -38.32 20.44 -9.75
CA GLN A 326 -39.19 20.39 -10.92
C GLN A 326 -39.86 19.02 -11.08
N ASN A 327 -39.09 17.94 -10.92
CA ASN A 327 -39.61 16.58 -11.09
C ASN A 327 -40.62 16.19 -9.99
N LEU A 328 -40.34 16.53 -8.72
CA LEU A 328 -41.28 16.25 -7.62
C LEU A 328 -42.53 17.12 -7.68
N ALA A 329 -42.39 18.39 -8.05
CA ALA A 329 -43.54 19.26 -8.29
C ALA A 329 -44.41 18.71 -9.44
N ALA A 330 -43.78 18.28 -10.55
CA ALA A 330 -44.49 17.65 -11.67
C ALA A 330 -45.22 16.37 -11.23
N LEU A 331 -44.59 15.52 -10.41
CA LEU A 331 -45.23 14.31 -9.87
C LEU A 331 -46.44 14.64 -9.00
N ALA A 332 -46.31 15.62 -8.09
CA ALA A 332 -47.40 16.05 -7.22
C ALA A 332 -48.60 16.59 -8.03
N THR A 333 -48.31 17.40 -9.04
CA THR A 333 -49.32 17.92 -9.97
C THR A 333 -49.99 16.79 -10.74
N TYR A 334 -49.22 15.87 -11.32
CA TYR A 334 -49.76 14.73 -12.07
C TYR A 334 -50.69 13.86 -11.22
N LEU A 335 -50.33 13.57 -9.96
CA LEU A 335 -51.18 12.80 -9.05
C LEU A 335 -52.50 13.51 -8.71
N ASN A 336 -52.47 14.84 -8.53
CA ASN A 336 -53.67 15.62 -8.28
C ASN A 336 -54.54 15.75 -9.53
N ASP A 337 -53.95 15.97 -10.70
CA ASP A 337 -54.64 16.08 -11.99
C ASP A 337 -55.28 14.76 -12.41
N ALA A 338 -54.57 13.64 -12.26
CA ALA A 338 -55.11 12.31 -12.52
C ALA A 338 -56.32 12.01 -11.62
N ARG A 339 -56.27 12.45 -10.35
CA ARG A 339 -57.41 12.34 -9.43
C ARG A 339 -58.59 13.17 -9.89
N LYS A 340 -58.34 14.43 -10.24
CA LYS A 340 -59.36 15.36 -10.73
C LYS A 340 -60.02 14.82 -12.00
N ALA A 341 -59.22 14.28 -12.93
CA ALA A 341 -59.71 13.67 -14.16
C ALA A 341 -60.61 12.45 -13.90
N ILE A 342 -60.34 11.64 -12.87
CA ILE A 342 -61.24 10.54 -12.48
C ILE A 342 -62.59 11.10 -12.01
N LEU A 343 -62.57 12.12 -11.14
CA LEU A 343 -63.80 12.74 -10.63
C LEU A 343 -64.63 13.39 -11.76
N GLU A 344 -63.98 14.16 -12.64
CA GLU A 344 -64.61 14.80 -13.79
C GLU A 344 -65.24 13.76 -14.74
N ARG A 345 -64.53 12.66 -15.04
CA ARG A 345 -65.06 11.58 -15.88
C ARG A 345 -66.24 10.86 -15.23
N MET A 346 -66.26 10.70 -13.92
CA MET A 346 -67.40 10.09 -13.22
C MET A 346 -68.64 10.96 -13.25
N GLU A 347 -68.50 12.29 -13.22
CA GLU A 347 -69.67 13.17 -13.40
C GLU A 347 -70.31 12.97 -14.77
N LEU A 348 -69.52 12.80 -15.82
CA LEU A 348 -70.02 12.51 -17.18
C LEU A 348 -70.74 11.14 -17.26
N VAL A 349 -70.23 10.14 -16.55
CA VAL A 349 -70.93 8.84 -16.43
C VAL A 349 -72.25 9.02 -15.67
N ASN A 350 -72.28 9.83 -14.62
CA ASN A 350 -73.49 10.14 -13.87
C ASN A 350 -74.52 10.91 -14.69
N GLU A 351 -74.10 11.81 -15.58
CA GLU A 351 -75.00 12.47 -16.54
C GLU A 351 -75.69 11.43 -17.44
N SER A 352 -74.95 10.42 -17.90
CA SER A 352 -75.53 9.32 -18.69
C SER A 352 -76.47 8.46 -17.85
N LEU A 353 -76.12 8.17 -16.59
CA LEU A 353 -76.97 7.39 -15.67
C LEU A 353 -78.28 8.12 -15.30
N ARG A 354 -78.29 9.46 -15.27
CA ARG A 354 -79.52 10.25 -15.02
C ARG A 354 -80.53 10.16 -16.17
N GLN A 355 -80.10 9.83 -17.38
CA GLN A 355 -80.97 9.74 -18.56
C GLN A 355 -81.76 8.44 -18.62
N VAL A 356 -81.32 7.41 -17.89
CA VAL A 356 -81.88 6.06 -17.96
C VAL A 356 -82.28 5.59 -16.56
N PRO A 357 -83.55 5.23 -16.33
CA PRO A 357 -83.98 4.71 -15.04
C PRO A 357 -83.36 3.33 -14.75
N PHE A 358 -82.91 3.16 -13.50
CA PHE A 358 -82.28 1.95 -12.98
C PHE A 358 -83.30 0.86 -12.60
N ASN A 359 -84.40 1.26 -11.96
CA ASN A 359 -85.60 0.45 -11.79
C ASN A 359 -86.82 1.20 -12.37
N GLN A 360 -87.66 0.48 -13.12
CA GLN A 360 -88.98 0.95 -13.55
C GLN A 360 -90.02 -0.03 -12.99
N ASN A 361 -90.71 0.36 -11.92
CA ASN A 361 -91.93 -0.31 -11.46
C ASN A 361 -93.13 0.58 -11.79
N ALA A 362 -94.32 0.00 -11.92
CA ALA A 362 -95.54 0.68 -12.40
C ALA A 362 -95.85 2.04 -11.72
N ASP A 363 -95.38 2.24 -10.47
CA ASP A 363 -95.63 3.46 -9.69
C ASP A 363 -94.35 4.25 -9.30
N GLN A 364 -93.13 3.75 -9.60
CA GLN A 364 -91.87 4.38 -9.15
C GLN A 364 -90.71 4.15 -10.14
N SER A 365 -90.00 5.23 -10.49
CA SER A 365 -88.74 5.20 -11.24
C SER A 365 -87.58 5.64 -10.35
N SER A 366 -86.49 4.87 -10.35
CA SER A 366 -85.27 5.22 -9.63
C SER A 366 -84.10 5.44 -10.58
N TYR A 367 -83.14 6.26 -10.17
CA TYR A 367 -81.94 6.61 -10.93
C TYR A 367 -80.69 6.30 -10.11
N LEU A 368 -79.67 5.78 -10.79
CA LEU A 368 -78.40 5.46 -10.15
C LEU A 368 -77.45 6.65 -10.23
N HIS A 369 -76.83 6.99 -9.11
CA HIS A 369 -75.78 7.99 -9.02
C HIS A 369 -74.54 7.38 -8.37
N ILE A 370 -73.41 7.38 -9.07
CA ILE A 370 -72.13 6.92 -8.54
C ILE A 370 -71.43 8.10 -7.88
N GLU A 371 -71.42 8.11 -6.55
CA GLU A 371 -70.68 9.10 -5.77
C GLU A 371 -69.23 8.63 -5.60
N PRO A 372 -68.23 9.37 -6.16
CA PRO A 372 -66.84 9.11 -5.86
C PRO A 372 -66.50 9.67 -4.47
N LYS A 373 -65.92 8.85 -3.60
CA LYS A 373 -65.39 9.24 -2.30
C LYS A 373 -63.88 9.11 -2.27
N ASP A 374 -63.24 10.02 -1.55
CA ASP A 374 -61.80 9.98 -1.35
C ASP A 374 -61.45 8.85 -0.36
N ARG A 375 -60.75 7.83 -0.84
CA ARG A 375 -60.19 6.78 0.00
C ARG A 375 -58.87 7.25 0.60
N GLN A 376 -58.91 7.53 1.89
CA GLN A 376 -57.80 8.12 2.63
C GLN A 376 -56.87 7.04 3.20
N LEU A 377 -56.02 6.48 2.33
CA LEU A 377 -54.98 5.54 2.76
C LEU A 377 -53.89 6.29 3.58
N PRO A 378 -53.50 5.77 4.77
CA PRO A 378 -52.45 6.39 5.59
C PRO A 378 -51.14 6.62 4.82
N GLU A 379 -50.71 5.63 4.04
CA GLU A 379 -49.45 5.65 3.28
C GLU A 379 -49.44 6.74 2.20
N VAL A 380 -50.62 7.03 1.61
CA VAL A 380 -50.79 8.09 0.61
C VAL A 380 -50.74 9.47 1.26
N ARG A 381 -51.34 9.62 2.44
CA ARG A 381 -51.28 10.87 3.22
C ARG A 381 -49.85 11.18 3.63
N GLU A 382 -49.14 10.20 4.17
CA GLU A 382 -47.73 10.34 4.54
C GLU A 382 -46.88 10.71 3.32
N PHE A 383 -47.05 10.01 2.20
CA PHE A 383 -46.32 10.32 0.97
C PHE A 383 -46.57 11.75 0.46
N LYS A 384 -47.83 12.22 0.47
CA LYS A 384 -48.16 13.60 0.09
C LYS A 384 -47.53 14.61 1.06
N GLN A 385 -47.53 14.33 2.35
CA GLN A 385 -46.87 15.17 3.35
C GLN A 385 -45.35 15.20 3.15
N ASP A 386 -44.73 14.07 2.82
CA ASP A 386 -43.29 13.99 2.57
C ASP A 386 -42.90 14.79 1.32
N ILE A 387 -43.67 14.68 0.24
CA ILE A 387 -43.48 15.53 -0.96
C ILE A 387 -43.64 17.01 -0.60
N GLN A 388 -44.69 17.37 0.15
CA GLN A 388 -44.92 18.76 0.56
C GLN A 388 -43.81 19.31 1.45
N LYS A 389 -43.28 18.52 2.39
CA LYS A 389 -42.15 18.91 3.24
C LYS A 389 -40.88 19.17 2.43
N VAL A 390 -40.61 18.31 1.44
CA VAL A 390 -39.46 18.46 0.54
C VAL A 390 -39.61 19.72 -0.34
N LEU A 391 -40.82 20.00 -0.82
CA LEU A 391 -41.12 21.18 -1.65
C LEU A 391 -41.24 22.50 -0.85
N ALA A 392 -41.75 22.48 0.38
CA ALA A 392 -41.93 23.68 1.21
C ALA A 392 -40.60 24.37 1.53
N ASN A 393 -39.54 23.57 1.70
CA ASN A 393 -38.18 24.05 1.95
C ASN A 393 -37.35 24.17 0.67
N ALA A 394 -37.97 24.23 -0.52
CA ALA A 394 -37.27 24.27 -1.80
C ALA A 394 -36.46 25.56 -2.03
N TRP A 395 -36.90 26.67 -1.43
CA TRP A 395 -36.34 28.02 -1.67
C TRP A 395 -35.39 28.51 -0.57
N SER A 396 -35.07 27.68 0.43
CA SER A 396 -34.09 28.05 1.46
C SER A 396 -32.66 28.04 0.89
N PRO A 397 -31.88 29.13 1.05
CA PRO A 397 -30.48 29.20 0.63
C PRO A 397 -29.50 28.54 1.62
N ASP A 398 -30.00 27.99 2.72
CA ASP A 398 -29.17 27.37 3.75
C ASP A 398 -28.66 25.97 3.33
N ARG A 399 -27.36 25.73 3.53
CA ARG A 399 -26.66 24.49 3.13
C ARG A 399 -27.08 23.31 3.99
N GLU A 400 -27.24 23.48 5.30
CA GLU A 400 -27.67 22.40 6.20
C GLU A 400 -29.11 21.97 5.89
N ALA A 401 -29.99 22.93 5.64
CA ALA A 401 -31.36 22.65 5.18
C ALA A 401 -31.40 21.92 3.83
N ALA A 402 -30.51 22.26 2.90
CA ALA A 402 -30.41 21.60 1.60
C ALA A 402 -29.90 20.15 1.70
N GLU A 403 -28.97 19.85 2.61
CA GLU A 403 -28.51 18.48 2.86
C GLU A 403 -29.62 17.61 3.49
N ALA A 404 -30.30 18.13 4.52
CA ALA A 404 -31.45 17.45 5.12
C ALA A 404 -32.55 17.15 4.09
N ARG A 405 -32.79 18.08 3.14
CA ARG A 405 -33.70 17.90 2.01
C ARG A 405 -33.23 16.81 1.06
N PHE A 406 -31.94 16.78 0.71
CA PHE A 406 -31.41 15.72 -0.14
C PHE A 406 -31.58 14.34 0.51
N LEU A 407 -31.33 14.20 1.81
CA LEU A 407 -31.53 12.93 2.51
C LEU A 407 -33.01 12.50 2.48
N ALA A 408 -33.94 13.43 2.69
CA ALA A 408 -35.38 13.14 2.57
C ALA A 408 -35.77 12.72 1.15
N LEU A 409 -35.28 13.42 0.13
CA LEU A 409 -35.52 13.11 -1.27
C LEU A 409 -34.90 11.78 -1.69
N ARG A 410 -33.67 11.52 -1.27
CA ARG A 410 -32.95 10.27 -1.50
C ARG A 410 -33.72 9.10 -0.90
N ARG A 411 -34.22 9.21 0.33
CA ARG A 411 -35.07 8.18 0.96
C ARG A 411 -36.33 7.90 0.15
N LEU A 412 -37.01 8.95 -0.35
CA LEU A 412 -38.19 8.79 -1.21
C LEU A 412 -37.85 8.09 -2.53
N VAL A 413 -36.78 8.51 -3.21
CA VAL A 413 -36.33 7.92 -4.47
C VAL A 413 -35.85 6.48 -4.28
N GLU A 414 -35.07 6.19 -3.24
CA GLU A 414 -34.65 4.83 -2.87
C GLU A 414 -35.86 3.94 -2.63
N ARG A 415 -36.84 4.42 -1.85
CA ARG A 415 -38.08 3.68 -1.59
C ARG A 415 -38.93 3.45 -2.86
N LEU A 416 -39.01 4.43 -3.76
CA LEU A 416 -39.70 4.31 -5.05
C LEU A 416 -38.95 3.38 -6.04
N SER A 417 -37.63 3.36 -5.98
CA SER A 417 -36.77 2.55 -6.87
C SER A 417 -36.58 1.11 -6.39
N SER A 418 -36.82 0.84 -5.10
CA SER A 418 -36.63 -0.47 -4.47
C SER A 418 -37.45 -1.58 -5.14
N GLN A 419 -36.85 -2.76 -5.21
CA GLN A 419 -37.42 -3.96 -5.82
C GLN A 419 -38.01 -4.94 -4.78
N GLU A 420 -37.95 -4.60 -3.50
CA GLU A 420 -38.52 -5.40 -2.43
C GLU A 420 -40.05 -5.46 -2.54
N ALA A 421 -40.64 -6.58 -2.11
CA ALA A 421 -42.09 -6.81 -2.21
C ALA A 421 -42.92 -5.75 -1.46
N ASP A 422 -42.42 -5.27 -0.32
CA ASP A 422 -43.10 -4.24 0.49
C ASP A 422 -43.03 -2.86 -0.18
N ALA A 423 -41.86 -2.51 -0.71
CA ALA A 423 -41.66 -1.25 -1.44
C ALA A 423 -42.47 -1.21 -2.75
N ARG A 424 -42.59 -2.33 -3.46
CA ARG A 424 -43.45 -2.44 -4.66
C ARG A 424 -44.92 -2.23 -4.32
N ARG A 425 -45.43 -2.90 -3.28
CA ARG A 425 -46.81 -2.72 -2.80
C ARG A 425 -47.08 -1.29 -2.37
N TRP A 426 -46.16 -0.69 -1.62
CA TRP A 426 -46.24 0.71 -1.23
C TRP A 426 -46.24 1.64 -2.45
N ARG A 427 -45.35 1.41 -3.42
CA ARG A 427 -45.24 2.21 -4.65
C ARG A 427 -46.54 2.17 -5.46
N GLU A 428 -47.12 0.98 -5.62
CA GLU A 428 -48.42 0.82 -6.27
C GLU A 428 -49.52 1.57 -5.49
N ALA A 429 -49.55 1.42 -4.16
CA ALA A 429 -50.52 2.10 -3.33
C ALA A 429 -50.44 3.64 -3.40
N VAL A 430 -49.24 4.21 -3.50
CA VAL A 430 -49.06 5.68 -3.52
C VAL A 430 -49.11 6.30 -4.91
N LEU A 431 -48.74 5.58 -5.97
CA LEU A 431 -48.73 6.10 -7.34
C LEU A 431 -50.02 5.78 -8.12
N ASP A 432 -50.70 4.68 -7.82
CA ASP A 432 -51.94 4.33 -8.51
C ASP A 432 -53.12 5.08 -7.90
N VAL A 433 -53.48 6.21 -8.54
CA VAL A 433 -54.57 7.09 -8.10
C VAL A 433 -55.93 6.37 -8.09
N ARG A 434 -56.09 5.26 -8.83
CA ARG A 434 -57.33 4.47 -8.82
C ARG A 434 -57.60 3.85 -7.44
N LEU A 435 -56.54 3.57 -6.67
CA LEU A 435 -56.65 3.04 -5.31
C LEU A 435 -57.03 4.13 -4.29
N HIS A 436 -56.96 5.41 -4.67
CA HIS A 436 -57.23 6.56 -3.79
C HIS A 436 -58.68 7.02 -3.85
N VAL A 437 -59.49 6.42 -4.71
CA VAL A 437 -60.92 6.74 -4.87
C VAL A 437 -61.71 5.46 -4.61
N GLU A 438 -62.81 5.59 -3.87
CA GLU A 438 -63.82 4.55 -3.72
C GLU A 438 -65.13 5.05 -4.38
N PHE A 439 -65.88 4.13 -4.99
CA PHE A 439 -67.14 4.47 -5.63
C PHE A 439 -68.29 3.89 -4.83
N VAL A 440 -69.32 4.72 -4.59
CA VAL A 440 -70.54 4.34 -3.89
C VAL A 440 -71.72 4.59 -4.81
N GLY A 441 -72.46 3.54 -5.16
CA GLY A 441 -73.70 3.70 -5.93
C GLY A 441 -74.83 4.11 -4.98
N ARG A 442 -75.50 5.22 -5.25
CA ARG A 442 -76.72 5.65 -4.57
C ARG A 442 -77.88 5.57 -5.53
N GLU A 443 -78.92 4.86 -5.15
CA GLU A 443 -80.18 4.79 -5.88
C GLU A 443 -81.11 5.86 -5.31
N ASN A 444 -81.53 6.79 -6.16
CA ASN A 444 -82.41 7.90 -5.78
C ASN A 444 -83.76 7.78 -6.52
N ASP A 445 -84.85 8.23 -5.88
CA ASP A 445 -86.15 8.38 -6.56
C ASP A 445 -86.16 9.58 -7.52
N ALA A 446 -87.26 9.77 -8.25
CA ALA A 446 -87.45 10.91 -9.14
C ALA A 446 -87.44 12.28 -8.42
N ASP A 447 -87.71 12.31 -7.11
CA ASP A 447 -87.69 13.51 -6.26
C ASP A 447 -86.30 13.74 -5.62
N GLY A 448 -85.34 12.85 -5.86
CA GLY A 448 -83.97 12.92 -5.35
C GLY A 448 -83.73 12.34 -3.95
N ASN A 449 -84.71 11.64 -3.37
CA ASN A 449 -84.54 10.96 -2.08
C ASN A 449 -83.79 9.63 -2.25
N GLU A 450 -82.89 9.35 -1.32
CA GLU A 450 -82.08 8.13 -1.33
C GLU A 450 -82.94 6.91 -0.96
N ILE A 451 -83.04 5.95 -1.88
CA ILE A 451 -83.74 4.68 -1.71
C ILE A 451 -82.78 3.63 -1.17
N ALA A 452 -81.59 3.51 -1.76
CA ALA A 452 -80.62 2.48 -1.40
C ALA A 452 -79.17 2.92 -1.65
N ILE A 453 -78.25 2.43 -0.81
CA ILE A 453 -76.80 2.60 -0.99
C ILE A 453 -76.17 1.25 -1.32
N HIS A 454 -75.44 1.22 -2.43
CA HIS A 454 -74.68 0.07 -2.91
C HIS A 454 -73.18 0.32 -2.74
N ARG A 455 -72.55 -0.47 -1.85
CA ARG A 455 -71.09 -0.45 -1.63
C ARG A 455 -70.46 -1.74 -2.14
N SER A 456 -69.32 -1.63 -2.79
CA SER A 456 -68.59 -2.72 -3.46
C SER A 456 -68.06 -3.85 -2.55
N GLY A 457 -68.47 -3.94 -1.27
CA GLY A 457 -67.87 -4.89 -0.32
C GLY A 457 -68.77 -5.46 0.80
N ALA A 458 -70.04 -5.06 0.94
CA ALA A 458 -70.88 -5.55 2.05
C ALA A 458 -72.33 -5.83 1.63
N GLY A 459 -72.74 -7.11 1.74
CA GLY A 459 -74.12 -7.48 2.09
C GLY A 459 -75.21 -7.50 1.02
N GLN A 460 -74.92 -7.39 -0.28
CA GLN A 460 -75.98 -7.44 -1.32
C GLN A 460 -76.05 -8.79 -2.05
N SER A 461 -77.26 -9.18 -2.49
CA SER A 461 -77.52 -10.39 -3.28
C SER A 461 -76.68 -10.37 -4.57
N GLY A 462 -76.25 -11.54 -5.05
CA GLY A 462 -75.41 -11.65 -6.25
C GLY A 462 -76.00 -10.90 -7.46
N GLY A 463 -77.33 -10.98 -7.62
CA GLY A 463 -78.06 -10.30 -8.70
C GLY A 463 -78.03 -8.77 -8.65
N GLN A 464 -78.08 -8.14 -7.46
CA GLN A 464 -77.99 -6.68 -7.36
C GLN A 464 -76.61 -6.15 -7.76
N ARG A 465 -75.53 -6.87 -7.39
CA ARG A 465 -74.17 -6.48 -7.79
C ARG A 465 -73.97 -6.59 -9.30
N GLN A 466 -74.50 -7.65 -9.90
CA GLN A 466 -74.43 -7.85 -11.34
C GLN A 466 -75.27 -6.78 -12.07
N LYS A 467 -76.47 -6.45 -11.57
CA LYS A 467 -77.31 -5.36 -12.10
C LYS A 467 -76.57 -4.02 -12.13
N LEU A 468 -75.99 -3.63 -11.00
CA LEU A 468 -75.21 -2.38 -10.90
C LEU A 468 -74.02 -2.39 -11.86
N ALA A 469 -73.26 -3.48 -11.90
CA ALA A 469 -72.10 -3.59 -12.77
C ALA A 469 -72.50 -3.44 -14.26
N THR A 470 -73.59 -4.10 -14.68
CA THR A 470 -74.09 -4.00 -16.05
C THR A 470 -74.62 -2.61 -16.38
N THR A 471 -75.38 -1.97 -15.47
CA THR A 471 -75.85 -0.58 -15.67
C THR A 471 -74.68 0.40 -15.77
N CYS A 472 -73.72 0.32 -14.85
CA CYS A 472 -72.53 1.17 -14.87
C CYS A 472 -71.69 0.95 -16.14
N LEU A 473 -71.56 -0.30 -16.60
CA LEU A 473 -70.87 -0.63 -17.84
C LEU A 473 -71.58 -0.04 -19.05
N ALA A 474 -72.91 -0.19 -19.14
CA ALA A 474 -73.69 0.36 -20.24
C ALA A 474 -73.59 1.90 -20.28
N ALA A 475 -73.69 2.56 -19.12
CA ALA A 475 -73.51 4.01 -19.01
C ALA A 475 -72.08 4.47 -19.37
N ALA A 476 -71.05 3.74 -18.94
CA ALA A 476 -69.67 4.05 -19.27
C ALA A 476 -69.37 3.85 -20.77
N LEU A 477 -69.88 2.77 -21.37
CA LEU A 477 -69.82 2.54 -22.82
C LEU A 477 -70.55 3.64 -23.57
N ARG A 478 -71.71 4.06 -23.07
CA ARG A 478 -72.53 5.11 -23.67
C ARG A 478 -71.78 6.43 -23.66
N TYR A 479 -71.10 6.75 -22.56
CA TYR A 479 -70.21 7.89 -22.48
C TYR A 479 -69.05 7.79 -23.47
N GLN A 480 -68.34 6.64 -23.51
CA GLN A 480 -67.12 6.49 -24.32
C GLN A 480 -67.40 6.44 -25.83
N LEU A 481 -68.55 5.89 -26.23
CA LEU A 481 -68.91 5.60 -27.62
C LEU A 481 -70.02 6.49 -28.18
N GLY A 482 -70.70 7.26 -27.31
CA GLY A 482 -71.91 7.99 -27.65
C GLY A 482 -71.71 9.35 -28.30
N GLY A 483 -70.55 9.98 -28.16
CA GLY A 483 -70.38 11.39 -28.58
C GLY A 483 -71.25 12.36 -27.76
N SER A 484 -70.95 13.66 -27.84
CA SER A 484 -71.64 14.68 -27.03
C SER A 484 -73.08 14.92 -27.48
N GLU A 485 -73.97 14.90 -26.49
CA GLU A 485 -75.35 15.41 -26.43
C GLU A 485 -76.40 14.78 -27.36
N GLN A 486 -77.40 14.16 -26.71
CA GLN A 486 -78.75 13.81 -27.20
C GLN A 486 -78.82 13.15 -28.59
N GLY A 487 -78.69 11.83 -28.61
CA GLY A 487 -78.95 11.01 -29.81
C GLY A 487 -78.63 9.53 -29.60
N VAL A 488 -78.92 8.66 -30.56
CA VAL A 488 -78.44 7.26 -30.54
C VAL A 488 -76.89 7.20 -30.55
N PRO A 489 -76.25 6.18 -29.96
CA PRO A 489 -74.79 6.17 -29.85
C PRO A 489 -74.17 6.13 -31.25
N VAL A 490 -73.10 6.91 -31.48
CA VAL A 490 -72.37 6.87 -32.78
C VAL A 490 -71.90 5.44 -33.08
N TYR A 491 -71.46 4.73 -32.04
CA TYR A 491 -71.20 3.30 -32.08
C TYR A 491 -72.20 2.57 -31.18
N ALA A 492 -73.34 2.19 -31.76
CA ALA A 492 -74.43 1.56 -31.03
C ALA A 492 -74.37 0.02 -30.98
N ALA A 493 -73.68 -0.63 -31.91
CA ALA A 493 -73.70 -2.09 -32.00
C ALA A 493 -72.83 -2.74 -30.90
N VAL A 494 -73.45 -3.55 -30.03
CA VAL A 494 -72.77 -4.38 -29.03
C VAL A 494 -72.93 -5.83 -29.45
N VAL A 495 -71.83 -6.47 -29.84
CA VAL A 495 -71.81 -7.88 -30.25
C VAL A 495 -71.45 -8.74 -29.05
N LEU A 496 -72.31 -9.69 -28.70
CA LEU A 496 -72.07 -10.68 -27.66
C LEU A 496 -72.02 -12.06 -28.29
N ASP A 497 -70.83 -12.65 -28.31
CA ASP A 497 -70.62 -14.04 -28.70
C ASP A 497 -70.85 -14.96 -27.50
N GLU A 498 -71.47 -16.13 -27.72
CA GLU A 498 -71.87 -17.07 -26.66
C GLU A 498 -72.63 -16.40 -25.48
N ALA A 499 -73.53 -15.47 -25.81
CA ALA A 499 -74.14 -14.64 -24.78
C ALA A 499 -75.10 -15.46 -23.90
N PHE A 500 -74.98 -15.23 -22.58
CA PHE A 500 -75.91 -15.70 -21.54
C PHE A 500 -76.07 -17.22 -21.38
N ASP A 501 -75.13 -18.03 -21.90
CA ASP A 501 -75.13 -19.50 -21.81
C ASP A 501 -75.17 -20.05 -20.36
N LYS A 502 -74.78 -19.23 -19.37
CA LYS A 502 -74.77 -19.58 -17.94
C LYS A 502 -75.49 -18.57 -17.04
N ALA A 503 -76.29 -17.69 -17.62
CA ALA A 503 -76.91 -16.59 -16.90
C ALA A 503 -78.41 -16.82 -16.70
N ASP A 504 -78.90 -16.46 -15.51
CA ASP A 504 -80.31 -16.61 -15.17
C ASP A 504 -81.20 -15.75 -16.10
N ASN A 505 -82.39 -16.26 -16.45
CA ASN A 505 -83.33 -15.61 -17.35
C ASN A 505 -83.66 -14.15 -16.95
N GLU A 506 -83.79 -13.90 -15.64
CA GLU A 506 -84.02 -12.56 -15.09
C GLU A 506 -82.84 -11.61 -15.33
N PHE A 507 -81.59 -12.10 -15.20
CA PHE A 507 -80.39 -11.30 -15.42
C PHE A 507 -80.22 -10.97 -16.90
N THR A 508 -80.49 -11.92 -17.79
CA THR A 508 -80.43 -11.74 -19.24
C THR A 508 -81.42 -10.69 -19.73
N ALA A 509 -82.68 -10.79 -19.31
CA ALA A 509 -83.72 -9.80 -19.62
C ALA A 509 -83.37 -8.42 -19.05
N LEU A 510 -82.82 -8.37 -17.84
CA LEU A 510 -82.37 -7.14 -17.20
C LEU A 510 -81.21 -6.47 -17.95
N ALA A 511 -80.20 -7.24 -18.37
CA ALA A 511 -79.08 -6.73 -19.14
C ALA A 511 -79.54 -6.16 -20.49
N MET A 512 -80.42 -6.88 -21.19
CA MET A 512 -81.01 -6.42 -22.45
C MET A 512 -81.81 -5.12 -22.28
N ASN A 513 -82.65 -5.04 -21.24
CA ASN A 513 -83.38 -3.82 -20.90
C ASN A 513 -82.44 -2.64 -20.67
N ILE A 514 -81.36 -2.85 -19.91
CA ILE A 514 -80.37 -1.81 -19.63
C ILE A 514 -79.75 -1.32 -20.95
N PHE A 515 -79.17 -2.20 -21.75
CA PHE A 515 -78.52 -1.79 -23.00
C PHE A 515 -79.51 -1.14 -24.00
N ALA A 516 -80.72 -1.67 -24.10
CA ALA A 516 -81.78 -1.08 -24.92
C ALA A 516 -82.17 0.32 -24.44
N ASN A 517 -82.33 0.52 -23.12
CA ASN A 517 -82.63 1.84 -22.54
C ASN A 517 -81.50 2.85 -22.76
N PHE A 518 -80.24 2.40 -22.80
CA PHE A 518 -79.09 3.23 -23.18
C PHE A 518 -78.94 3.45 -24.70
N GLY A 519 -79.83 2.87 -25.51
CA GLY A 519 -79.89 3.07 -26.96
C GLY A 519 -78.90 2.22 -27.77
N PHE A 520 -78.34 1.15 -27.18
CA PHE A 520 -77.47 0.23 -27.91
C PHE A 520 -78.26 -0.77 -28.76
N GLN A 521 -77.69 -1.14 -29.90
CA GLN A 521 -78.15 -2.22 -30.75
C GLN A 521 -77.44 -3.51 -30.34
N MET A 522 -78.18 -4.46 -29.78
CA MET A 522 -77.62 -5.74 -29.35
C MET A 522 -77.56 -6.73 -30.52
N ILE A 523 -76.40 -7.33 -30.76
CA ILE A 523 -76.19 -8.42 -31.70
C ILE A 523 -75.72 -9.62 -30.88
N VAL A 524 -76.57 -10.64 -30.75
CA VAL A 524 -76.32 -11.76 -29.85
C VAL A 524 -76.19 -13.04 -30.64
N ALA A 525 -75.08 -13.76 -30.45
CA ALA A 525 -74.94 -15.16 -30.83
C ALA A 525 -75.16 -16.02 -29.59
N THR A 526 -76.19 -16.87 -29.62
CA THR A 526 -76.54 -17.73 -28.49
C THR A 526 -77.06 -19.08 -29.01
N PRO A 527 -76.83 -20.20 -28.30
CA PRO A 527 -77.44 -21.49 -28.61
C PRO A 527 -78.98 -21.41 -28.57
N LEU A 528 -79.65 -22.27 -29.33
CA LEU A 528 -81.11 -22.22 -29.53
C LEU A 528 -81.93 -22.18 -28.21
N LYS A 529 -81.41 -22.81 -27.16
CA LYS A 529 -82.06 -22.96 -25.83
C LYS A 529 -82.28 -21.64 -25.07
N SER A 530 -81.53 -20.57 -25.38
CA SER A 530 -81.60 -19.31 -24.63
C SER A 530 -82.32 -18.18 -25.39
N VAL A 531 -82.92 -18.48 -26.54
CA VAL A 531 -83.52 -17.47 -27.43
C VAL A 531 -84.86 -16.93 -26.89
N MET A 532 -85.63 -17.75 -26.17
CA MET A 532 -86.99 -17.41 -25.71
C MET A 532 -87.01 -16.21 -24.75
N THR A 533 -85.96 -16.01 -23.94
CA THR A 533 -85.85 -14.88 -23.01
C THR A 533 -85.45 -13.57 -23.68
N LEU A 534 -84.90 -13.65 -24.89
CA LEU A 534 -84.42 -12.52 -25.68
C LEU A 534 -85.45 -12.03 -26.71
N GLU A 535 -86.52 -12.80 -26.96
CA GLU A 535 -87.58 -12.48 -27.93
C GLU A 535 -88.14 -11.04 -27.84
N PRO A 536 -88.38 -10.47 -26.64
CA PRO A 536 -88.92 -9.12 -26.53
C PRO A 536 -87.93 -8.02 -26.98
N PHE A 537 -86.64 -8.34 -27.06
CA PHE A 537 -85.54 -7.39 -27.29
C PHE A 537 -84.90 -7.51 -28.69
N ILE A 538 -85.27 -8.53 -29.46
CA ILE A 538 -84.71 -8.79 -30.80
C ILE A 538 -85.65 -8.28 -31.88
N GLY A 539 -85.13 -7.52 -32.84
CA GLY A 539 -85.89 -7.08 -34.03
C GLY A 539 -85.83 -8.06 -35.20
N GLY A 540 -85.06 -9.14 -35.07
CA GLY A 540 -84.85 -10.16 -36.09
C GLY A 540 -83.81 -11.19 -35.62
N ALA A 541 -83.89 -12.41 -36.14
CA ALA A 541 -82.93 -13.47 -35.83
C ALA A 541 -82.46 -14.18 -37.10
N CYS A 542 -81.22 -14.67 -37.07
CA CYS A 542 -80.65 -15.51 -38.12
C CYS A 542 -80.20 -16.82 -37.49
N PHE A 543 -80.69 -17.94 -38.00
CA PHE A 543 -80.22 -19.27 -37.63
C PHE A 543 -79.05 -19.65 -38.53
N VAL A 544 -77.90 -19.97 -37.94
CA VAL A 544 -76.71 -20.38 -38.67
C VAL A 544 -76.54 -21.89 -38.52
N ASP A 545 -76.60 -22.61 -39.63
CA ASP A 545 -76.38 -24.07 -39.70
C ASP A 545 -75.04 -24.35 -40.40
N ILE A 546 -74.24 -25.27 -39.87
CA ILE A 546 -72.95 -25.65 -40.47
C ILE A 546 -73.02 -27.11 -40.93
N ARG A 547 -73.26 -27.30 -42.22
CA ARG A 547 -73.34 -28.63 -42.83
C ARG A 547 -71.94 -29.23 -43.00
N ASP A 548 -71.78 -30.48 -42.57
CA ASP A 548 -70.54 -31.26 -42.62
C ASP A 548 -69.30 -30.55 -42.04
N ARG A 549 -69.49 -29.55 -41.17
CA ARG A 549 -68.43 -28.65 -40.65
C ARG A 549 -67.60 -27.95 -41.73
N ARG A 550 -68.12 -27.84 -42.96
CA ARG A 550 -67.39 -27.28 -44.12
C ARG A 550 -68.13 -26.11 -44.78
N VAL A 551 -69.46 -26.05 -44.66
CA VAL A 551 -70.28 -25.04 -45.33
C VAL A 551 -71.26 -24.43 -44.34
N SER A 552 -71.16 -23.13 -44.11
CA SER A 552 -72.11 -22.37 -43.29
C SER A 552 -73.27 -21.89 -44.15
N GLY A 553 -74.50 -22.17 -43.71
CA GLY A 553 -75.75 -21.63 -44.24
C GLY A 553 -76.41 -20.71 -43.22
N VAL A 554 -77.11 -19.68 -43.70
CA VAL A 554 -77.83 -18.73 -42.85
C VAL A 554 -79.30 -18.73 -43.25
N LEU A 555 -80.17 -18.86 -42.27
CA LEU A 555 -81.62 -18.87 -42.43
C LEU A 555 -82.20 -17.69 -41.64
N LEU A 556 -82.80 -16.72 -42.34
CA LEU A 556 -83.48 -15.58 -41.72
C LEU A 556 -84.81 -16.04 -41.11
N ILE A 557 -85.03 -15.67 -39.85
CA ILE A 557 -86.28 -15.91 -39.13
C ILE A 557 -87.05 -14.60 -39.07
N GLU A 558 -88.29 -14.59 -39.55
CA GLU A 558 -89.17 -13.42 -39.46
C GLU A 558 -89.54 -13.13 -38.00
N TYR A 559 -89.49 -11.85 -37.62
CA TYR A 559 -89.96 -11.38 -36.32
C TYR A 559 -91.39 -10.85 -36.44
N ASP A 560 -92.27 -11.26 -35.52
CA ASP A 560 -93.64 -10.76 -35.45
C ASP A 560 -93.70 -9.55 -34.51
N GLU A 561 -93.69 -8.34 -35.08
CA GLU A 561 -93.70 -7.09 -34.31
C GLU A 561 -94.94 -6.94 -33.41
N GLN A 562 -96.09 -7.54 -33.76
CA GLN A 562 -97.31 -7.42 -32.96
C GLN A 562 -97.30 -8.31 -31.72
N ARG A 563 -96.60 -9.45 -31.79
CA ARG A 563 -96.51 -10.42 -30.69
C ARG A 563 -95.18 -10.33 -29.93
N GLN A 564 -94.24 -9.52 -30.41
CA GLN A 564 -92.86 -9.43 -29.93
C GLN A 564 -92.17 -10.79 -29.81
N ARG A 565 -92.36 -11.67 -30.82
CA ARG A 565 -91.84 -13.04 -30.83
C ARG A 565 -91.34 -13.46 -32.21
N LEU A 566 -90.43 -14.43 -32.24
CA LEU A 566 -89.96 -15.01 -33.49
C LEU A 566 -91.00 -15.96 -34.09
N ARG A 567 -91.15 -15.92 -35.42
CA ARG A 567 -91.96 -16.88 -36.19
C ARG A 567 -91.18 -18.16 -36.42
N LEU A 568 -91.00 -18.92 -35.34
CA LEU A 568 -90.44 -20.26 -35.39
C LEU A 568 -91.51 -21.30 -35.83
N PRO A 569 -91.15 -22.32 -36.63
CA PRO A 569 -92.03 -23.45 -36.92
C PRO A 569 -92.49 -24.16 -35.64
N GLU A 570 -93.74 -24.67 -35.58
CA GLU A 570 -94.33 -25.25 -34.36
C GLU A 570 -93.46 -26.35 -33.71
N GLN A 571 -92.73 -27.13 -34.51
CA GLN A 571 -91.82 -28.18 -34.03
C GLN A 571 -90.64 -27.66 -33.19
N ALA A 572 -90.19 -26.42 -33.39
CA ALA A 572 -89.11 -25.81 -32.62
C ALA A 572 -89.59 -25.21 -31.28
N ARG A 573 -90.91 -25.04 -31.11
CA ARG A 573 -91.51 -24.64 -29.83
C ARG A 573 -91.71 -25.84 -28.89
N ASP A 574 -91.84 -27.03 -29.46
CA ASP A 574 -92.10 -28.28 -28.72
C ASP A 574 -90.82 -28.88 -28.09
N GLU A 575 -89.63 -28.60 -28.64
CA GLU A 575 -88.36 -29.10 -28.05
C GLU A 575 -88.11 -28.55 -26.64
N ASP A 576 -88.61 -27.35 -26.31
CA ASP A 576 -88.49 -26.77 -24.95
C ASP A 576 -89.62 -27.27 -24.03
N SER A 577 -90.79 -27.64 -24.57
CA SER A 577 -91.90 -28.16 -23.77
C SER A 577 -91.69 -29.62 -23.35
N LEU A 578 -90.86 -30.37 -24.09
CA LEU A 578 -90.48 -31.74 -23.76
C LEU A 578 -89.38 -31.84 -22.67
N GLU A 579 -88.63 -30.77 -22.38
CA GLU A 579 -87.66 -30.74 -21.26
C GLU A 579 -88.23 -30.09 -19.98
N THR A 580 -89.37 -29.39 -20.02
CA THR A 580 -90.08 -28.91 -18.80
C THR A 580 -91.01 -29.95 -18.15
N ALA A 581 -91.05 -31.17 -18.70
CA ALA A 581 -91.73 -32.32 -18.11
C ALA A 581 -90.72 -33.42 -17.73
N ASP A 582 -89.71 -33.07 -16.93
CA ASP A 582 -88.99 -33.96 -16.02
C ASP A 582 -88.47 -33.19 -14.80
#